data_AF-A0AA51QAD5-F1
#
_entry.id   AF-A0AA51QAD5-F1
#
_cell.length_a   1.000
_cell.length_b   1.000
_cell.length_c   1.000
_cell.angle_alpha   90.00
_cell.angle_beta   90.00
_cell.angle_gamma   90.00
#
_symmetry.space_group_name_H-M   'P 1'
#
loop_
_entity.id
_entity.type
_entity.pdbx_description
1 polymer ?
#
loop_
_entity_poly.entity_id
_entity_poly.type
_entity_poly.pdbx_seq_one_letter_code
_entity_poly.pdbx_strand_id
1 'polypeptide(L)'
;MSKRRRVILITDGDDYARRAIEHVAAEIGGRCISHSHGNPTVLSAPQLIKLINKAEQDPVLVMFDDSGQLGEGSGEMALKYVAQHKDIEVLGIIAVASKTRQEEWTKVDVCIDRDGNLTPYGVDKFGVPELELGRINGDTVYCLDELDVPIVVGIGDIGKMARRDHFDRGSPITKKAVELILERSGYEWKI
;
A
#
# COMPACT_ATOMS: atom_id res chain seq x y z
N MET A 1 11.90 17.88 19.10
CA MET A 1 10.83 17.45 18.19
C MET A 1 10.81 15.93 18.20
N SER A 2 9.68 15.30 18.46
CA SER A 2 9.58 13.83 18.35
C SER A 2 9.83 13.44 16.88
N LYS A 3 10.65 12.42 16.66
CA LYS A 3 10.88 11.87 15.33
C LYS A 3 9.54 11.39 14.77
N ARG A 4 9.17 11.84 13.57
CA ARG A 4 7.96 11.38 12.88
C ARG A 4 8.07 9.87 12.63
N ARG A 5 6.95 9.15 12.73
CA ARG A 5 6.87 7.72 12.37
C ARG A 5 6.92 7.60 10.86
N ARG A 6 7.72 6.66 10.35
CA ARG A 6 7.93 6.50 8.92
C ARG A 6 7.03 5.40 8.41
N VAL A 7 6.11 5.73 7.50
CA VAL A 7 4.96 4.88 7.19
C VAL A 7 4.90 4.57 5.70
N ILE A 8 4.59 3.32 5.36
CA ILE A 8 4.16 2.91 4.03
C ILE A 8 2.66 2.64 4.09
N LEU A 9 1.91 3.28 3.20
CA LEU A 9 0.45 3.12 3.11
C LEU A 9 0.13 2.09 2.02
N ILE A 10 -0.85 1.22 2.25
CA ILE A 10 -1.24 0.15 1.33
C ILE A 10 -2.75 0.21 1.11
N THR A 11 -3.20 0.23 -0.15
CA THR A 11 -4.62 0.32 -0.52
C THR A 11 -5.28 -1.06 -0.71
N ASP A 12 -5.09 -1.95 0.25
CA ASP A 12 -5.76 -3.25 0.35
C ASP A 12 -5.77 -3.65 1.83
N GLY A 13 -6.86 -4.23 2.30
CA GLY A 13 -7.08 -4.54 3.72
C GLY A 13 -7.66 -5.92 3.95
N ASP A 14 -7.75 -6.78 2.94
CA ASP A 14 -8.28 -8.14 3.12
C ASP A 14 -7.31 -9.07 3.90
N ASP A 15 -7.78 -10.29 4.22
CA ASP A 15 -6.98 -11.25 4.99
C ASP A 15 -5.73 -11.78 4.24
N TYR A 16 -5.73 -11.79 2.90
CA TYR A 16 -4.54 -12.14 2.12
C TYR A 16 -3.52 -11.01 2.19
N ALA A 17 -3.97 -9.77 2.05
CA ALA A 17 -3.15 -8.58 2.21
C ALA A 17 -2.52 -8.52 3.59
N ARG A 18 -3.32 -8.71 4.65
CA ARG A 18 -2.82 -8.75 6.03
C ARG A 18 -1.67 -9.73 6.20
N ARG A 19 -1.82 -10.97 5.72
CA ARG A 19 -0.79 -12.02 5.88
C ARG A 19 0.48 -11.70 5.09
N ALA A 20 0.34 -11.18 3.87
CA ALA A 20 1.47 -10.77 3.04
C ALA A 20 2.23 -9.60 3.69
N ILE A 21 1.53 -8.57 4.14
CA ILE A 21 2.11 -7.38 4.76
C ILE A 21 2.74 -7.68 6.13
N GLU A 22 2.12 -8.55 6.94
CA GLU A 22 2.72 -9.07 8.17
C GLU A 22 4.06 -9.76 7.90
N HIS A 23 4.10 -10.63 6.89
CA HIS A 23 5.30 -11.34 6.49
C HIS A 23 6.39 -10.38 6.01
N VAL A 24 6.07 -9.50 5.05
CA VAL A 24 7.02 -8.55 4.46
C VAL A 24 7.55 -7.58 5.52
N ALA A 25 6.69 -7.06 6.40
CA ALA A 25 7.13 -6.18 7.48
C ALA A 25 8.14 -6.87 8.40
N ALA A 26 7.94 -8.16 8.72
CA ALA A 26 8.89 -8.90 9.53
C ALA A 26 10.23 -9.12 8.81
N GLU A 27 10.22 -9.44 7.52
CA GLU A 27 11.44 -9.66 6.74
C GLU A 27 12.30 -8.40 6.58
N ILE A 28 11.67 -7.23 6.41
CA ILE A 28 12.38 -5.95 6.22
C ILE A 28 12.74 -5.26 7.55
N GLY A 29 12.43 -5.88 8.69
CA GLY A 29 12.68 -5.32 10.04
C GLY A 29 11.76 -4.16 10.42
N GLY A 30 10.60 -4.04 9.75
CA GLY A 30 9.56 -3.05 10.03
C GLY A 30 8.44 -3.59 10.92
N ARG A 31 7.31 -2.88 10.96
CA ARG A 31 6.13 -3.27 11.74
C ARG A 31 4.85 -3.13 10.93
N CYS A 32 4.10 -4.21 10.77
CA CYS A 32 2.71 -4.15 10.29
C CYS A 32 1.78 -3.75 11.43
N ILE A 33 0.88 -2.79 11.20
CA ILE A 33 -0.30 -2.60 12.05
C ILE A 33 -1.36 -3.60 11.62
N SER A 34 -1.25 -4.86 12.06
CA SER A 34 -2.19 -5.92 11.65
C SER A 34 -3.65 -5.56 11.87
N HIS A 35 -3.96 -4.75 12.90
CA HIS A 35 -5.32 -4.31 13.20
C HIS A 35 -5.87 -3.27 12.21
N SER A 36 -5.06 -2.72 11.31
CA SER A 36 -5.54 -1.83 10.25
C SER A 36 -6.17 -2.58 9.08
N HIS A 37 -6.07 -3.91 9.03
CA HIS A 37 -6.84 -4.70 8.07
C HIS A 37 -8.34 -4.50 8.28
N GLY A 38 -9.11 -4.78 7.24
CA GLY A 38 -10.55 -4.59 7.16
C GLY A 38 -10.91 -4.32 5.71
N ASN A 39 -12.01 -4.93 5.26
CA ASN A 39 -12.53 -4.75 3.91
C ASN A 39 -14.05 -4.53 4.07
N PRO A 40 -14.49 -3.29 4.39
CA PRO A 40 -13.74 -2.02 4.39
C PRO A 40 -13.00 -1.71 5.71
N THR A 41 -12.24 -0.62 5.71
CA THR A 41 -11.50 -0.09 6.88
C THR A 41 -12.42 0.25 8.04
N VAL A 42 -12.19 -0.35 9.21
CA VAL A 42 -13.06 -0.20 10.40
C VAL A 42 -12.50 0.79 11.42
N LEU A 43 -11.18 0.90 11.53
CA LEU A 43 -10.56 1.80 12.51
C LEU A 43 -10.60 3.25 12.05
N SER A 44 -10.97 4.15 12.96
CA SER A 44 -10.89 5.58 12.69
C SER A 44 -9.43 6.04 12.57
N ALA A 45 -9.20 7.11 11.81
CA ALA A 45 -7.86 7.64 11.62
C ALA A 45 -7.13 7.99 12.95
N PRO A 46 -7.77 8.57 13.99
CA PRO A 46 -7.13 8.77 15.29
C PRO A 46 -6.72 7.46 15.99
N GLN A 47 -7.49 6.38 15.82
CA GLN A 47 -7.11 5.06 16.33
C GLN A 47 -5.89 4.51 15.58
N LEU A 48 -5.85 4.65 14.26
CA LEU A 48 -4.70 4.26 13.44
C LEU A 48 -3.44 5.02 13.84
N ILE A 49 -3.51 6.35 13.97
CA ILE A 49 -2.39 7.18 14.45
C ILE A 49 -1.88 6.72 15.82
N LYS A 50 -2.78 6.39 16.75
CA LYS A 50 -2.40 5.86 18.07
C LYS A 50 -1.67 4.52 17.98
N LEU A 51 -2.04 3.65 17.04
CA LEU A 51 -1.35 2.38 16.81
C LEU A 51 0.01 2.57 16.14
N ILE A 52 0.08 3.42 15.11
CA ILE A 52 1.32 3.76 14.40
C ILE A 52 2.37 4.34 15.37
N ASN A 53 1.96 5.25 16.25
CA ASN A 53 2.84 5.85 17.25
C ASN A 53 3.30 4.88 18.36
N LYS A 54 2.65 3.73 18.50
CA LYS A 54 3.05 2.66 19.42
C LYS A 54 3.95 1.61 18.79
N ALA A 55 4.11 1.63 17.46
CA ALA A 55 4.98 0.69 16.79
C ALA A 55 6.43 0.86 17.26
N GLU A 56 7.09 -0.25 17.60
CA GLU A 56 8.45 -0.24 18.14
C GLU A 56 9.50 0.04 17.08
N GLN A 57 9.18 -0.22 15.80
CA GLN A 57 10.11 -0.20 14.68
C GLN A 57 9.49 0.52 13.47
N ASP A 58 10.34 1.24 12.74
CA ASP A 58 10.03 1.81 11.43
C ASP A 58 10.74 0.96 10.35
N PRO A 59 10.20 0.88 9.11
CA PRO A 59 8.95 1.50 8.66
C PRO A 59 7.73 0.78 9.24
N VAL A 60 6.64 1.54 9.41
CA VAL A 60 5.32 1.01 9.78
C VAL A 60 4.49 0.81 8.53
N LEU A 61 3.93 -0.38 8.33
CA LEU A 61 3.08 -0.70 7.19
C LEU A 61 1.61 -0.69 7.65
N VAL A 62 0.77 0.06 6.94
CA VAL A 62 -0.63 0.32 7.30
C VAL A 62 -1.54 0.13 6.09
N MET A 63 -2.55 -0.72 6.27
CA MET A 63 -3.56 -1.09 5.26
C MET A 63 -4.80 -0.20 5.35
N PHE A 64 -5.40 0.08 4.19
CA PHE A 64 -6.64 0.81 3.97
C PHE A 64 -7.41 0.17 2.81
N ASP A 65 -8.72 0.09 2.93
CA ASP A 65 -9.61 -0.57 1.97
C ASP A 65 -11.03 0.01 2.06
N ASP A 66 -11.70 0.12 0.91
CA ASP A 66 -13.08 0.59 0.76
C ASP A 66 -14.10 -0.45 0.29
N SER A 67 -13.69 -1.69 0.03
CA SER A 67 -14.59 -2.81 -0.28
C SER A 67 -15.51 -2.57 -1.49
N GLY A 68 -15.06 -1.81 -2.48
CA GLY A 68 -15.84 -1.46 -3.67
C GLY A 68 -16.97 -0.46 -3.42
N GLN A 69 -16.92 0.30 -2.31
CA GLN A 69 -17.78 1.47 -2.14
C GLN A 69 -17.46 2.51 -3.20
N LEU A 70 -18.49 3.06 -3.84
CA LEU A 70 -18.30 4.08 -4.87
C LEU A 70 -18.00 5.45 -4.25
N GLY A 71 -16.96 6.11 -4.74
CA GLY A 71 -16.48 7.39 -4.22
C GLY A 71 -15.73 7.25 -2.90
N GLU A 72 -15.38 8.39 -2.30
CA GLU A 72 -14.51 8.40 -1.12
C GLU A 72 -15.13 7.64 0.07
N GLY A 73 -14.56 6.49 0.37
CA GLY A 73 -15.00 5.63 1.46
C GLY A 73 -14.17 5.79 2.74
N SER A 74 -14.45 4.92 3.70
CA SER A 74 -13.76 4.89 5.01
C SER A 74 -12.24 4.72 4.92
N GLY A 75 -11.76 3.91 3.98
CA GLY A 75 -10.36 3.63 3.72
C GLY A 75 -9.65 4.85 3.18
N GLU A 76 -10.16 5.46 2.10
CA GLU A 76 -9.59 6.68 1.55
C GLU A 76 -9.59 7.85 2.53
N MET A 77 -10.70 8.08 3.27
CA MET A 77 -10.75 9.12 4.30
C MET A 77 -9.69 8.89 5.38
N ALA A 78 -9.53 7.65 5.84
CA ALA A 78 -8.54 7.31 6.86
C ALA A 78 -7.11 7.43 6.32
N LEU A 79 -6.88 7.01 5.07
CA LEU A 79 -5.59 7.10 4.39
C LEU A 79 -5.15 8.56 4.28
N LYS A 80 -6.01 9.45 3.75
CA LYS A 80 -5.70 10.88 3.62
C LYS A 80 -5.37 11.51 4.97
N TYR A 81 -6.16 11.21 6.00
CA TYR A 81 -5.91 11.72 7.34
C TYR A 81 -4.56 11.27 7.89
N VAL A 82 -4.22 9.99 7.75
CA VAL A 82 -2.93 9.44 8.21
C VAL A 82 -1.78 10.05 7.43
N ALA A 83 -1.90 10.16 6.10
CA ALA A 83 -0.87 10.70 5.22
C ALA A 83 -0.52 12.16 5.53
N GLN A 84 -1.52 12.97 5.91
CA GLN A 84 -1.35 14.40 6.20
C GLN A 84 -1.04 14.69 7.69
N HIS A 85 -0.98 13.66 8.53
CA HIS A 85 -0.79 13.85 9.96
C HIS A 85 0.63 14.31 10.29
N LYS A 86 0.77 15.37 11.10
CA LYS A 86 2.05 16.01 11.45
C LYS A 86 3.12 15.10 12.09
N ASP A 87 2.69 13.99 12.68
CA ASP A 87 3.56 13.01 13.36
C ASP A 87 3.98 11.86 12.43
N ILE A 88 3.48 11.85 11.20
CA ILE A 88 3.71 10.83 10.18
C ILE A 88 4.59 11.39 9.07
N GLU A 89 5.54 10.58 8.63
CA GLU A 89 6.36 10.78 7.43
C GLU A 89 6.02 9.62 6.49
N VAL A 90 5.28 9.91 5.41
CA VAL A 90 4.94 8.88 4.42
C VAL A 90 6.14 8.64 3.52
N LEU A 91 6.64 7.40 3.50
CA LEU A 91 7.74 6.99 2.63
C LEU A 91 7.27 6.73 1.20
N GLY A 92 6.05 6.22 1.06
CA GLY A 92 5.43 5.94 -0.22
C GLY A 92 4.14 5.14 -0.04
N ILE A 93 3.48 4.86 -1.16
CA ILE A 93 2.19 4.18 -1.19
C ILE A 93 2.27 2.98 -2.12
N ILE A 94 1.70 1.85 -1.69
CA ILE A 94 1.41 0.72 -2.56
C ILE A 94 -0.05 0.84 -3.00
N ALA A 95 -0.25 1.19 -4.27
CA ALA A 95 -1.56 1.23 -4.91
C ALA A 95 -1.90 -0.15 -5.48
N VAL A 96 -3.03 -0.71 -5.09
CA VAL A 96 -3.42 -2.09 -5.41
C VAL A 96 -4.54 -2.08 -6.43
N ALA A 97 -4.33 -2.80 -7.54
CA ALA A 97 -5.34 -2.95 -8.56
C ALA A 97 -6.49 -3.83 -8.08
N SER A 98 -7.72 -3.34 -8.23
CA SER A 98 -8.93 -4.08 -7.87
C SER A 98 -9.93 -4.09 -9.02
N LYS A 99 -11.06 -4.78 -8.85
CA LYS A 99 -12.04 -4.97 -9.92
C LYS A 99 -13.09 -3.85 -9.86
N THR A 100 -12.70 -2.64 -10.27
CA THR A 100 -13.62 -1.49 -10.33
C THR A 100 -14.21 -1.29 -11.71
N ARG A 101 -15.22 -0.42 -11.81
CA ARG A 101 -15.89 -0.07 -13.08
C ARG A 101 -15.08 0.88 -13.97
N GLN A 102 -13.74 0.81 -13.97
CA GLN A 102 -12.81 1.71 -14.68
C GLN A 102 -12.90 3.21 -14.29
N GLU A 103 -13.91 3.63 -13.53
CA GLU A 103 -14.09 5.03 -13.12
C GLU A 103 -13.15 5.45 -11.98
N GLU A 104 -12.71 4.51 -11.14
CA GLU A 104 -11.83 4.76 -10.00
C GLU A 104 -10.40 4.32 -10.31
N TRP A 105 -9.51 5.31 -10.40
CA TRP A 105 -8.11 5.15 -10.79
C TRP A 105 -7.25 6.29 -10.24
N THR A 106 -5.93 6.08 -10.24
CA THR A 106 -4.93 7.10 -9.87
C THR A 106 -3.66 6.95 -10.69
N LYS A 107 -2.81 7.97 -10.66
CA LYS A 107 -1.48 7.93 -11.22
C LYS A 107 -0.51 7.19 -10.30
N VAL A 108 0.38 6.43 -10.92
CA VAL A 108 1.46 5.73 -10.24
C VAL A 108 2.78 6.01 -10.95
N ASP A 109 3.87 6.06 -10.20
CA ASP A 109 5.20 6.33 -10.75
C ASP A 109 5.77 5.11 -11.48
N VAL A 110 5.43 3.91 -10.99
CA VAL A 110 5.89 2.63 -11.51
C VAL A 110 4.97 1.51 -11.03
N CYS A 111 4.79 0.49 -11.84
CA CYS A 111 4.13 -0.75 -11.43
C CYS A 111 5.10 -1.92 -11.37
N ILE A 112 4.72 -2.94 -10.60
CA ILE A 112 5.38 -4.25 -10.59
C ILE A 112 4.38 -5.29 -11.08
N ASP A 113 4.73 -5.99 -12.16
CA ASP A 113 3.91 -7.07 -12.67
C ASP A 113 4.02 -8.33 -11.78
N ARG A 114 3.15 -9.31 -12.02
CA ARG A 114 3.14 -10.59 -11.28
C ARG A 114 4.40 -11.42 -11.43
N ASP A 115 5.23 -11.14 -12.44
CA ASP A 115 6.50 -11.79 -12.70
C ASP A 115 7.66 -11.04 -12.00
N GLY A 116 7.36 -9.93 -11.31
CA GLY A 116 8.32 -9.12 -10.57
C GLY A 116 9.04 -8.10 -11.44
N ASN A 117 8.61 -7.84 -12.67
CA ASN A 117 9.24 -6.84 -13.53
C ASN A 117 8.67 -5.45 -13.24
N LEU A 118 9.54 -4.45 -13.29
CA LEU A 118 9.11 -3.05 -13.27
C LEU A 118 8.53 -2.71 -14.64
N THR A 119 7.39 -2.02 -14.65
CA THR A 119 6.73 -1.56 -15.87
C THR A 119 6.22 -0.13 -15.70
N PRO A 120 6.34 0.73 -16.72
CA PRO A 120 5.74 2.06 -16.71
C PRO A 120 4.23 2.02 -17.01
N TYR A 121 3.71 0.86 -17.39
CA TYR A 121 2.28 0.65 -17.62
C TYR A 121 1.55 0.28 -16.33
N GLY A 122 0.24 0.52 -16.28
CA GLY A 122 -0.64 -0.04 -15.27
C GLY A 122 -0.57 -1.56 -15.20
N VAL A 123 -1.08 -2.12 -14.11
CA VAL A 123 -1.31 -3.56 -14.00
C VAL A 123 -2.74 -3.82 -13.53
N ASP A 124 -3.33 -4.91 -14.00
CA ASP A 124 -4.62 -5.37 -13.51
C ASP A 124 -4.49 -6.07 -12.15
N LYS A 125 -5.63 -6.47 -11.57
CA LYS A 125 -5.66 -7.20 -10.29
C LYS A 125 -4.91 -8.54 -10.31
N PHE A 126 -4.61 -9.11 -11.47
CA PHE A 126 -3.82 -10.33 -11.61
C PHE A 126 -2.33 -10.05 -11.79
N GLY A 127 -1.92 -8.78 -11.76
CA GLY A 127 -0.57 -8.30 -11.99
C GLY A 127 -0.16 -8.42 -13.47
N VAL A 128 -1.12 -8.39 -14.40
CA VAL A 128 -0.84 -8.38 -15.84
C VAL A 128 -0.77 -6.92 -16.31
N PRO A 129 0.29 -6.52 -17.05
CA PRO A 129 0.39 -5.16 -17.57
C PRO A 129 -0.79 -4.78 -18.46
N GLU A 130 -1.32 -3.59 -18.25
CA GLU A 130 -2.34 -2.95 -19.09
C GLU A 130 -1.66 -2.08 -20.17
N LEU A 131 -2.47 -1.43 -21.01
CA LEU A 131 -1.96 -0.56 -22.09
C LEU A 131 -1.73 0.89 -21.64
N GLU A 132 -2.33 1.30 -20.52
CA GLU A 132 -2.27 2.67 -20.03
C GLU A 132 -0.97 2.91 -19.27
N LEU A 133 -0.31 4.05 -19.52
CA LEU A 133 0.93 4.45 -18.85
C LEU A 133 0.61 5.08 -17.49
N GLY A 134 1.32 4.63 -16.45
CA GLY A 134 1.33 5.27 -15.13
C GLY A 134 -0.04 5.38 -14.48
N ARG A 135 -0.97 4.45 -14.77
CA ARG A 135 -2.34 4.46 -14.25
C ARG A 135 -2.68 3.12 -13.66
N ILE A 136 -3.34 3.10 -12.51
CA ILE A 136 -3.89 1.89 -11.90
C ILE A 136 -5.37 2.10 -11.54
N ASN A 137 -6.17 1.06 -11.74
CA ASN A 137 -7.59 1.06 -11.41
C ASN A 137 -7.82 0.33 -10.08
N GLY A 138 -8.52 0.95 -9.13
CA GLY A 138 -8.73 0.42 -7.79
C GLY A 138 -9.81 1.20 -7.04
N ASP A 139 -10.42 0.58 -6.05
CA ASP A 139 -11.56 1.10 -5.26
C ASP A 139 -11.11 1.92 -4.05
N THR A 140 -9.83 1.90 -3.72
CA THR A 140 -9.24 2.65 -2.58
C THR A 140 -8.06 3.52 -3.04
N VAL A 141 -8.02 3.89 -4.31
CA VAL A 141 -6.85 4.58 -4.91
C VAL A 141 -7.15 5.99 -5.41
N TYR A 142 -8.42 6.37 -5.54
CA TYR A 142 -8.84 7.64 -6.14
C TYR A 142 -8.26 8.86 -5.38
N CYS A 143 -8.15 8.76 -4.06
CA CYS A 143 -7.60 9.83 -3.22
C CYS A 143 -6.09 10.07 -3.36
N LEU A 144 -5.34 9.17 -4.02
CA LEU A 144 -3.87 9.22 -4.01
C LEU A 144 -3.30 10.39 -4.83
N ASP A 145 -4.00 10.85 -5.88
CA ASP A 145 -3.60 12.02 -6.68
C ASP A 145 -3.63 13.34 -5.86
N GLU A 146 -4.28 13.36 -4.69
CA GLU A 146 -4.35 14.51 -3.77
C GLU A 146 -3.15 14.57 -2.80
N LEU A 147 -2.31 13.53 -2.79
CA LEU A 147 -1.23 13.36 -1.81
C LEU A 147 0.14 13.66 -2.41
N ASP A 148 0.89 14.52 -1.75
CA ASP A 148 2.29 14.77 -2.06
C ASP A 148 3.16 13.74 -1.33
N VAL A 149 3.47 12.64 -2.01
CA VAL A 149 4.28 11.53 -1.47
C VAL A 149 5.48 11.22 -2.36
N PRO A 150 6.58 10.66 -1.81
CA PRO A 150 7.81 10.47 -2.59
C PRO A 150 7.68 9.52 -3.77
N ILE A 151 6.83 8.49 -3.64
CA ILE A 151 6.60 7.48 -4.67
C ILE A 151 5.28 6.73 -4.44
N VAL A 152 4.57 6.43 -5.52
CA VAL A 152 3.41 5.53 -5.57
C VAL A 152 3.75 4.34 -6.47
N VAL A 153 3.74 3.13 -5.90
CA VAL A 153 4.03 1.87 -6.60
C VAL A 153 2.74 1.09 -6.82
N GLY A 154 2.41 0.82 -8.08
CA GLY A 154 1.24 0.02 -8.44
C GLY A 154 1.53 -1.48 -8.47
N ILE A 155 0.65 -2.31 -7.90
CA ILE A 155 0.73 -3.78 -7.98
C ILE A 155 -0.67 -4.42 -8.14
N GLY A 156 -0.70 -5.70 -8.51
CA GLY A 156 -1.93 -6.49 -8.49
C GLY A 156 -2.38 -6.88 -7.07
N ASP A 157 -3.41 -7.70 -6.99
CA ASP A 157 -4.08 -8.15 -5.74
C ASP A 157 -3.10 -8.86 -4.79
N ILE A 158 -2.84 -8.25 -3.62
CA ILE A 158 -1.77 -8.63 -2.69
C ILE A 158 -1.97 -10.05 -2.17
N GLY A 159 -0.88 -10.83 -2.09
CA GLY A 159 -0.96 -12.20 -1.60
C GLY A 159 -1.60 -13.19 -2.59
N LYS A 160 -2.12 -12.71 -3.73
CA LYS A 160 -2.85 -13.51 -4.71
C LYS A 160 -2.10 -13.60 -6.03
N MET A 161 -2.21 -12.62 -6.94
CA MET A 161 -1.56 -12.58 -8.28
C MET A 161 -1.25 -13.96 -8.90
N ALA A 162 -2.26 -14.83 -9.06
CA ALA A 162 -2.11 -16.22 -9.54
C ALA A 162 -1.12 -17.10 -8.72
N ARG A 163 -1.15 -16.98 -7.39
CA ARG A 163 -0.21 -17.55 -6.39
C ARG A 163 1.24 -17.09 -6.52
N ARG A 164 1.53 -16.09 -7.37
CA ARG A 164 2.90 -15.58 -7.54
C ARG A 164 3.35 -14.72 -6.36
N ASP A 165 2.39 -14.07 -5.68
CA ASP A 165 2.65 -13.24 -4.51
C ASP A 165 2.21 -13.86 -3.18
N HIS A 166 1.95 -15.17 -3.16
CA HIS A 166 1.45 -15.83 -1.95
C HIS A 166 2.43 -15.71 -0.77
N PHE A 167 1.93 -15.45 0.45
CA PHE A 167 2.76 -15.24 1.64
C PHE A 167 3.65 -16.46 1.99
N ASP A 168 3.22 -17.70 1.68
CA ASP A 168 4.07 -18.89 1.84
C ASP A 168 5.34 -18.87 0.96
N ARG A 169 5.38 -18.01 -0.06
CA ARG A 169 6.54 -17.78 -0.94
C ARG A 169 7.28 -16.49 -0.61
N GLY A 170 6.93 -15.85 0.50
CA GLY A 170 7.49 -14.58 0.94
C GLY A 170 6.89 -13.34 0.30
N SER A 171 5.76 -13.46 -0.40
CA SER A 171 5.11 -12.34 -1.11
C SER A 171 6.09 -11.49 -1.94
N PRO A 172 6.76 -12.11 -2.94
CA PRO A 172 7.89 -11.49 -3.64
C PRO A 172 7.54 -10.20 -4.37
N ILE A 173 6.30 -10.00 -4.82
CA ILE A 173 5.89 -8.78 -5.53
C ILE A 173 5.65 -7.66 -4.53
N THR A 174 4.91 -7.96 -3.46
CA THR A 174 4.64 -7.01 -2.37
C THR A 174 5.94 -6.61 -1.66
N LYS A 175 6.85 -7.56 -1.42
CA LYS A 175 8.18 -7.30 -0.88
C LYS A 175 8.96 -6.35 -1.77
N LYS A 176 9.01 -6.63 -3.09
CA LYS A 176 9.70 -5.77 -4.05
C LYS A 176 9.13 -4.36 -4.09
N ALA A 177 7.81 -4.20 -3.93
CA ALA A 177 7.18 -2.89 -3.84
C ALA A 177 7.62 -2.13 -2.58
N VAL A 178 7.65 -2.79 -1.42
CA VAL A 178 8.17 -2.20 -0.17
C VAL A 178 9.63 -1.81 -0.31
N GLU A 179 10.48 -2.69 -0.82
CA GLU A 179 11.91 -2.42 -1.04
C GLU A 179 12.13 -1.22 -1.97
N LEU A 180 11.36 -1.12 -3.06
CA LEU A 180 11.43 -0.01 -3.99
C LEU A 180 11.01 1.32 -3.34
N ILE A 181 9.98 1.32 -2.48
CA ILE A 181 9.59 2.50 -1.71
C ILE A 181 10.71 2.92 -0.75
N LEU A 182 11.32 1.97 -0.05
CA LEU A 182 12.43 2.26 0.85
C LEU A 182 13.64 2.86 0.11
N GLU A 183 14.00 2.29 -1.05
CA GLU A 183 15.08 2.80 -1.89
C GLU A 183 14.79 4.24 -2.38
N ARG A 184 13.57 4.50 -2.86
CA ARG A 184 13.22 5.76 -3.53
C ARG A 184 12.83 6.89 -2.57
N SER A 185 12.38 6.56 -1.37
CA SER A 185 12.05 7.55 -0.33
C SER A 185 13.26 8.21 0.33
N GLY A 186 14.48 7.73 0.05
CA GLY A 186 15.69 8.17 0.75
C GLY A 186 15.79 7.62 2.18
N TYR A 187 15.01 6.59 2.51
CA TYR A 187 15.08 5.92 3.81
C TYR A 187 16.41 5.16 3.93
N GLU A 188 17.19 5.48 4.97
CA GLU A 188 18.41 4.72 5.29
C GLU A 188 18.06 3.31 5.80
N TRP A 189 17.87 2.40 4.85
CA TRP A 189 17.65 0.98 5.08
C TRP A 189 18.99 0.26 5.09
N LYS A 190 19.32 -0.41 6.22
CA LYS A 190 20.48 -1.28 6.31
C LYS A 190 19.99 -2.73 6.24
N ILE A 191 20.46 -3.45 5.23
CA ILE A 191 20.27 -4.88 5.03
C ILE A 191 21.11 -5.65 6.06
#